data_AF-A0A7V9M808-F1
#
_entry.id   AF-A0A7V9M808-F1
#
_cell.length_a   1.000
_cell.length_b   1.000
_cell.length_c   1.000
_cell.angle_alpha   90.00
_cell.angle_beta   90.00
_cell.angle_gamma   90.00
#
_symmetry.space_group_name_H-M   'P 1'
#
loop_
_entity.id
_entity.type
_entity.pdbx_description
1 polymer ?
#
loop_
_entity_poly.entity_id
_entity_poly.type
_entity_poly.pdbx_seq_one_letter_code
_entity_poly.pdbx_strand_id
1 'polypeptide(L)'
;ANHPRWASCWSTINTRWDALPEEALATQEAESAIMERLSSLPASQAAVITLRDLEGFSSDEVCSLLGLSPGNQRVLLHRARLAIRRTLQAALD
;
A
#
# COMPACT_ATOMS: atom_id res chain seq x y z
N ALA A 1 6.34 -15.56 14.56
CA ALA A 1 5.70 -14.30 14.13
C ALA A 1 5.11 -14.55 12.75
N ASN A 2 3.79 -14.49 12.62
CA ASN A 2 3.11 -14.72 11.35
C ASN A 2 3.07 -13.35 10.65
N HIS A 3 4.18 -12.98 10.00
CA HIS A 3 4.23 -11.70 9.29
C HIS A 3 3.15 -11.73 8.21
N PRO A 4 2.21 -10.78 8.22
CA PRO A 4 1.17 -10.76 7.21
C PRO A 4 1.86 -10.59 5.85
N ARG A 5 1.39 -11.37 4.86
CA ARG A 5 2.02 -11.56 3.55
C ARG A 5 2.36 -10.25 2.82
N TRP A 6 1.70 -9.15 3.18
CA TRP A 6 1.93 -7.82 2.63
C TRP A 6 3.24 -7.15 3.08
N ALA A 7 3.78 -7.50 4.25
CA ALA A 7 4.99 -6.87 4.77
C ALA A 7 6.19 -7.07 3.82
N SER A 8 6.31 -8.28 3.25
CA SER A 8 7.32 -8.63 2.25
C SER A 8 7.01 -8.06 0.85
N CYS A 9 5.74 -7.86 0.51
CA CYS A 9 5.34 -7.26 -0.77
C CYS A 9 5.66 -5.75 -0.79
N TRP A 10 5.47 -5.04 0.31
CA TRP A 10 5.75 -3.59 0.38
C TRP A 10 7.22 -3.24 0.54
N SER A 11 8.05 -4.13 1.11
CA SER A 11 9.51 -3.97 1.08
C SER A 11 10.10 -4.20 -0.32
N THR A 12 9.51 -5.09 -1.13
CA THR A 12 10.09 -5.47 -2.44
C THR A 12 9.63 -4.59 -3.61
N ILE A 13 8.42 -4.00 -3.56
CA ILE A 13 7.76 -3.41 -4.75
C ILE A 13 8.13 -1.94 -5.03
N ASN A 14 8.79 -1.22 -4.11
CA ASN A 14 9.14 0.19 -4.36
C ASN A 14 10.34 0.66 -3.53
N THR A 15 11.40 1.08 -4.23
CA THR A 15 12.71 1.63 -3.78
C THR A 15 12.63 2.85 -2.82
N ARG A 16 11.43 3.20 -2.36
CA ARG A 16 11.14 4.32 -1.45
C ARG A 16 10.55 3.90 -0.11
N TRP A 17 10.12 2.64 0.05
CA TRP A 17 9.70 2.06 1.34
C TRP A 17 10.87 1.48 2.12
N ASP A 18 12.01 1.23 1.48
CA ASP A 18 13.30 0.81 2.07
C ASP A 18 13.79 1.72 3.21
N ALA A 19 13.21 2.92 3.35
CA ALA A 19 13.54 3.84 4.43
C ALA A 19 12.85 3.47 5.77
N LEU A 20 11.88 2.55 5.79
CA LEU A 20 11.25 2.07 7.02
C LEU A 20 11.84 0.69 7.37
N PRO A 21 12.37 0.50 8.60
CA PRO A 21 12.89 -0.81 9.02
C PRO A 21 11.81 -1.89 8.89
N GLU A 22 12.17 -3.05 8.35
CA GLU A 22 11.25 -4.18 8.20
C GLU A 22 10.66 -4.61 9.55
N GLU A 23 11.46 -4.52 10.63
CA GLU A 23 11.01 -4.82 12.00
C GLU A 23 9.96 -3.82 12.50
N ALA A 24 10.05 -2.56 12.08
CA ALA A 24 9.10 -1.51 12.45
C ALA A 24 7.74 -1.73 11.75
N LEU A 25 7.76 -2.24 10.52
CA LEU A 25 6.54 -2.62 9.77
C LEU A 25 5.89 -3.90 10.28
N ALA A 26 6.60 -4.70 11.09
CA ALA A 26 6.12 -5.96 11.64
C ALA A 26 5.43 -5.82 13.02
N THR A 27 5.27 -4.60 13.53
CA THR A 27 4.54 -4.37 14.78
C THR A 27 3.03 -4.48 14.55
N GLN A 28 2.31 -4.99 15.55
CA GLN A 28 0.84 -5.06 15.52
C GLN A 28 0.20 -3.66 15.40
N GLU A 29 0.89 -2.64 15.91
CA GLU A 29 0.49 -1.22 15.81
C GLU A 29 0.60 -0.72 14.37
N ALA A 30 1.71 -0.98 13.68
CA ALA A 30 1.88 -0.63 12.27
C ALA A 30 0.83 -1.34 11.40
N GLU A 31 0.60 -2.64 11.62
CA GLU A 31 -0.42 -3.40 10.90
C GLU A 31 -1.83 -2.82 11.10
N SER A 32 -2.19 -2.52 12.35
CA SER A 32 -3.51 -1.94 12.67
C SER A 32 -3.68 -0.56 12.03
N ALA A 33 -2.67 0.29 12.10
CA ALA A 33 -2.69 1.63 11.52
C ALA A 33 -2.81 1.59 9.99
N ILE A 34 -2.13 0.65 9.32
CA ILE A 34 -2.26 0.42 7.88
C ILE A 34 -3.69 -0.01 7.54
N MET A 35 -4.25 -0.98 8.26
CA MET A 35 -5.59 -1.51 7.97
C MET A 35 -6.67 -0.45 8.16
N GLU A 36 -6.57 0.36 9.23
CA GLU A 36 -7.43 1.52 9.45
C GLU A 36 -7.24 2.57 8.35
N ARG A 37 -6.01 2.78 7.90
CA ARG A 37 -5.77 3.73 6.82
C ARG A 37 -6.35 3.25 5.50
N LEU A 38 -6.19 1.98 5.16
CA LEU A 38 -6.78 1.39 3.96
C LEU A 38 -8.30 1.51 3.94
N SER A 39 -8.96 1.30 5.09
CA SER A 39 -10.43 1.40 5.19
C SER A 39 -10.96 2.84 5.09
N SER A 40 -10.13 3.84 5.39
CA SER A 40 -10.47 5.26 5.29
C SER A 40 -10.04 5.92 3.97
N LEU A 41 -9.32 5.22 3.10
CA LEU A 41 -8.98 5.73 1.77
C LEU A 41 -10.21 5.86 0.88
N PRO A 42 -10.22 6.83 -0.07
CA PRO A 42 -11.19 6.83 -1.14
C PRO A 42 -11.18 5.48 -1.88
N ALA A 43 -12.36 4.93 -2.18
CA ALA A 43 -12.52 3.56 -2.69
C ALA A 43 -11.60 3.23 -3.88
N SER A 44 -11.45 4.16 -4.83
CA SER A 44 -10.57 3.95 -5.99
C SER A 44 -9.07 3.89 -5.62
N GLN A 45 -8.64 4.58 -4.57
CA GLN A 45 -7.27 4.50 -4.07
C GLN A 45 -7.02 3.18 -3.35
N ALA A 46 -7.95 2.77 -2.47
CA ALA A 46 -7.91 1.50 -1.77
C ALA A 46 -7.88 0.32 -2.75
N ALA A 47 -8.76 0.31 -3.74
CA ALA A 47 -8.80 -0.75 -4.75
C ALA A 47 -7.49 -0.85 -5.53
N VAL A 48 -6.92 0.28 -5.97
CA VAL A 48 -5.68 0.30 -6.76
C VAL A 48 -4.48 -0.19 -5.95
N ILE A 49 -4.32 0.26 -4.69
CA ILE A 49 -3.19 -0.19 -3.86
C ILE A 49 -3.33 -1.66 -3.44
N THR A 50 -4.55 -2.13 -3.15
CA THR A 50 -4.79 -3.55 -2.85
C THR A 50 -4.40 -4.42 -4.03
N LEU A 51 -4.94 -4.16 -5.21
CA LEU A 51 -4.64 -5.00 -6.37
C LEU A 51 -3.15 -4.96 -6.75
N ARG A 52 -2.51 -3.78 -6.72
CA ARG A 52 -1.12 -3.62 -7.15
C ARG A 52 -0.10 -4.12 -6.14
N ASP A 53 -0.30 -3.81 -4.87
CA ASP A 53 0.75 -3.95 -3.86
C ASP A 53 0.45 -5.09 -2.87
N LEU A 54 -0.82 -5.49 -2.69
CA LEU A 54 -1.20 -6.63 -1.85
C LEU A 54 -1.38 -7.91 -2.68
N GLU A 55 -2.07 -7.79 -3.83
CA GLU A 55 -2.43 -8.95 -4.65
C GLU A 55 -1.48 -9.18 -5.85
N GLY A 56 -0.63 -8.20 -6.17
CA GLY A 56 0.44 -8.34 -7.17
C GLY A 56 -0.01 -8.26 -8.63
N PHE A 57 -1.24 -7.83 -8.92
CA PHE A 57 -1.73 -7.62 -10.28
C PHE A 57 -0.88 -6.58 -11.00
N SER A 58 -0.68 -6.72 -12.32
CA SER A 58 0.00 -5.76 -13.18
C SER A 58 -0.77 -4.42 -13.31
N SER A 59 -0.10 -3.36 -13.78
CA SER A 59 -0.76 -2.07 -13.99
C SER A 59 -1.88 -2.17 -15.03
N ASP A 60 -1.66 -2.97 -16.08
CA ASP A 60 -2.61 -3.13 -17.18
C ASP A 60 -3.83 -3.94 -16.74
N GLU A 61 -3.63 -5.01 -15.96
CA GLU A 61 -4.73 -5.76 -15.36
C GLU A 61 -5.59 -4.88 -14.45
N VAL A 62 -4.97 -4.05 -13.60
CA VAL A 62 -5.70 -3.12 -12.73
C VAL A 62 -6.45 -2.05 -13.52
N CYS A 63 -5.85 -1.50 -14.58
CA CYS A 63 -6.53 -0.56 -15.46
C CYS A 63 -7.75 -1.19 -16.14
N SER A 64 -7.61 -2.43 -16.62
CA SER A 64 -8.69 -3.18 -17.26
C SER A 64 -9.81 -3.52 -16.26
N LEU A 65 -9.47 -4.05 -15.08
CA LEU A 65 -10.42 -4.44 -14.04
C LEU A 65 -11.23 -3.27 -13.48
N LEU A 66 -10.60 -2.11 -13.31
CA LEU A 66 -11.22 -0.93 -12.69
C LEU A 66 -11.72 0.10 -13.71
N GLY A 67 -11.55 -0.13 -15.01
CA GLY A 67 -11.91 0.82 -16.07
C GLY A 67 -11.15 2.15 -15.98
N LEU A 68 -9.87 2.11 -15.59
CA LEU A 68 -9.04 3.30 -15.40
C LEU A 68 -8.08 3.49 -16.56
N SER A 69 -7.75 4.75 -16.86
CA SER A 69 -6.60 5.03 -17.72
C SER A 69 -5.28 4.78 -16.96
N PRO A 70 -4.17 4.44 -17.65
CA PRO A 70 -2.87 4.27 -17.02
C PRO A 70 -2.42 5.50 -16.22
N GLY A 71 -2.73 6.70 -16.72
CA GLY A 71 -2.45 7.95 -16.02
C GLY A 71 -3.22 8.08 -14.70
N ASN A 72 -4.52 7.78 -14.71
CA ASN A 72 -5.35 7.85 -13.51
C ASN A 72 -4.93 6.79 -12.48
N GLN A 73 -4.67 5.55 -12.92
CA GLN A 73 -4.19 4.47 -12.07
C GLN A 73 -2.91 4.86 -11.33
N ARG A 74 -1.92 5.44 -12.04
CA ARG A 74 -0.65 5.88 -11.43
C ARG A 74 -0.86 6.95 -10.37
N VAL A 75 -1.75 7.91 -10.62
CA VAL A 75 -2.08 8.98 -9.67
C VAL A 75 -2.75 8.41 -8.43
N LEU A 76 -3.73 7.51 -8.59
CA LEU A 76 -4.42 6.86 -7.48
C LEU A 76 -3.45 6.03 -6.62
N LEU A 77 -2.62 5.21 -7.26
CA LEU A 77 -1.62 4.37 -6.59
C LEU A 77 -0.62 5.22 -5.79
N HIS A 78 -0.13 6.31 -6.39
CA HIS A 78 0.81 7.22 -5.73
C HIS A 78 0.18 7.86 -4.48
N ARG A 79 -1.06 8.37 -4.58
CA ARG A 79 -1.78 8.98 -3.46
C ARG A 79 -2.04 7.98 -2.33
N ALA A 80 -2.47 6.77 -2.68
CA ALA A 80 -2.67 5.69 -1.71
C ALA A 80 -1.37 5.37 -0.94
N ARG A 81 -0.25 5.19 -1.66
CA ARG A 81 1.05 4.90 -1.04
C ARG A 81 1.53 6.03 -0.14
N LEU A 82 1.40 7.28 -0.56
CA LEU A 82 1.76 8.43 0.29
C LEU A 82 0.94 8.49 1.58
N ALA A 83 -0.34 8.17 1.49
CA ALA A 83 -1.23 8.14 2.64
C ALA A 83 -0.81 7.06 3.67
N ILE A 84 -0.54 5.84 3.19
CA ILE A 84 -0.06 4.74 4.05
C ILE A 84 1.30 5.07 4.67
N ARG A 85 2.23 5.67 3.90
CA ARG A 85 3.55 6.05 4.42
C ARG A 85 3.45 7.07 5.55
N ARG A 86 2.60 8.07 5.41
CA ARG A 86 2.39 9.08 6.46
C ARG A 86 1.83 8.47 7.73
N THR A 87 0.89 7.55 7.60
CA THR A 87 0.35 6.80 8.75
C THR A 87 1.44 6.00 9.45
N LEU A 88 2.29 5.30 8.69
CA LEU A 88 3.39 4.52 9.25
C LEU A 88 4.43 5.40 9.94
N GLN A 89 4.79 6.54 9.36
CA GLN A 89 5.70 7.50 10.01
C GLN A 89 5.14 7.96 11.36
N ALA A 90 3.85 8.33 11.40
CA ALA A 90 3.21 8.78 12.64
C ALA A 90 3.04 7.68 13.69
N ALA A 91 3.01 6.39 13.29
CA ALA A 91 2.91 5.27 14.21
C ALA A 91 4.26 4.80 14.75
N LEU A 92 5.37 5.25 14.15
CA LEU A 92 6.74 4.84 14.47
C LEU A 92 7.56 5.94 15.16
N ASP A 93 7.02 7.16 15.21
CA ASP A 93 7.53 8.30 15.98
C ASP A 93 7.04 8.23 17.44
#